data_AF-A0A3P7TI72-F1
#
_entry.id   AF-A0A3P7TI72-F1
#
_cell.length_a   1.000
_cell.length_b   1.000
_cell.length_c   1.000
_cell.angle_alpha   90.00
_cell.angle_beta   90.00
_cell.angle_gamma   90.00
#
_symmetry.space_group_name_H-M   'P 1'
#
loop_
_entity.id
_entity.type
_entity.pdbx_description
1 polymer ?
#
loop_
_entity_poly.entity_id
_entity_poly.type
_entity_poly.pdbx_seq_one_letter_code
_entity_poly.pdbx_strand_id
1 'polypeptide(L)'
;MKEEEHPVIARVNKRIGDMTNLNQATSEELQVANYGLGGHYDPHFDFARVANYGLGGHYAPHFDMSTRGEKEPYRQNGNRIATVLFYMTTPERGGATVFNQLGTAVFPTKLDALFWYNLLRSGEGDMRTRHAACPVLLGVKWVGSKSHPLPSIPDVSVALQQVSNKWIHERGQEFTRPCGLDEDVQEYFVGDLTPHSRKTKSKS
;
A
#
# COMPACT_ATOMS: atom_id res chain seq x y z
N MET A 1 -7.77 -10.57 -7.86
CA MET A 1 -8.78 -10.29 -8.90
C MET A 1 -8.11 -9.61 -10.08
N LYS A 2 -8.20 -10.25 -11.26
CA LYS A 2 -7.59 -9.79 -12.52
C LYS A 2 -8.51 -8.89 -13.33
N GLU A 3 -7.93 -8.15 -14.27
CA GLU A 3 -8.68 -7.20 -15.10
C GLU A 3 -9.74 -7.88 -15.98
N GLU A 4 -9.43 -9.06 -16.51
CA GLU A 4 -10.28 -9.81 -17.42
C GLU A 4 -11.47 -10.47 -16.71
N GLU A 5 -11.44 -10.51 -15.38
CA GLU A 5 -12.47 -11.17 -14.57
C GLU A 5 -13.75 -10.32 -14.45
N HIS A 6 -13.64 -8.98 -14.46
CA HIS A 6 -14.82 -8.13 -14.32
C HIS A 6 -14.61 -6.70 -14.84
N PRO A 7 -15.59 -6.09 -15.56
CA PRO A 7 -15.47 -4.73 -16.10
C PRO A 7 -15.29 -3.65 -15.03
N VAL A 8 -15.65 -3.92 -13.77
CA VAL A 8 -15.36 -3.00 -12.66
C VAL A 8 -13.85 -2.92 -12.38
N ILE A 9 -13.15 -4.05 -12.44
CA ILE A 9 -11.70 -4.12 -12.15
C ILE A 9 -10.93 -3.34 -13.22
N ALA A 10 -11.27 -3.53 -14.49
CA ALA A 10 -10.72 -2.74 -15.60
C ALA A 10 -10.91 -1.24 -15.39
N ARG A 11 -12.11 -0.80 -14.97
CA ARG A 11 -12.36 0.62 -14.66
C ARG A 11 -11.53 1.12 -13.48
N VAL A 12 -11.34 0.30 -12.45
CA VAL A 12 -10.52 0.64 -11.29
C VAL A 12 -9.04 0.77 -11.71
N ASN A 13 -8.48 -0.22 -12.41
CA ASN A 13 -7.11 -0.16 -12.94
C ASN A 13 -6.91 1.09 -13.81
N LYS A 14 -7.83 1.38 -14.73
CA LYS A 14 -7.75 2.60 -15.55
C LYS A 14 -7.69 3.86 -14.70
N ARG A 15 -8.57 3.99 -13.68
CA ARG A 15 -8.57 5.15 -12.78
C ARG A 15 -7.28 5.26 -11.95
N ILE A 16 -6.71 4.13 -11.53
CA ILE A 16 -5.41 4.10 -10.85
C ILE A 16 -4.32 4.63 -11.78
N GLY A 17 -4.30 4.19 -13.04
CA GLY A 17 -3.38 4.72 -14.04
C GLY A 17 -3.54 6.23 -14.23
N ASP A 18 -4.79 6.69 -14.40
CA ASP A 18 -5.11 8.10 -14.60
C ASP A 18 -4.72 8.97 -13.38
N MET A 19 -4.91 8.50 -12.14
CA MET A 19 -4.61 9.29 -10.92
C MET A 19 -3.13 9.26 -10.51
N THR A 20 -2.41 8.17 -10.80
CA THR A 20 -1.01 7.99 -10.38
C THR A 20 -0.02 8.32 -11.48
N ASN A 21 -0.50 8.43 -12.72
CA ASN A 21 0.33 8.41 -13.93
C ASN A 21 1.25 7.17 -13.99
N LEU A 22 0.82 6.05 -13.39
CA LEU A 22 1.58 4.80 -13.40
C LEU A 22 0.93 3.72 -14.26
N ASN A 23 1.74 3.03 -15.07
CA ASN A 23 1.32 1.88 -15.86
C ASN A 23 0.87 0.73 -14.96
N GLN A 24 -0.25 0.11 -15.31
CA GLN A 24 -0.86 -1.00 -14.57
C GLN A 24 -0.55 -2.37 -15.17
N ALA A 25 0.14 -2.45 -16.31
CA ALA A 25 0.40 -3.71 -17.03
C ALA A 25 1.17 -4.74 -16.19
N THR A 26 2.06 -4.28 -15.31
CA THR A 26 2.88 -5.13 -14.43
C THR A 26 2.36 -5.13 -13.00
N SER A 27 1.26 -4.44 -12.71
CA SER A 27 0.70 -4.32 -11.36
C SER A 27 0.11 -5.62 -10.85
N GLU A 28 0.17 -5.84 -9.54
CA GLU A 28 -0.44 -7.01 -8.92
C GLU A 28 -1.97 -6.94 -9.00
N GLU A 29 -2.61 -8.09 -8.83
CA GLU A 29 -4.06 -8.17 -8.68
C GLU A 29 -4.56 -7.40 -7.45
N LEU A 30 -5.78 -6.88 -7.50
CA LEU A 30 -6.40 -6.27 -6.32
C LEU A 30 -6.54 -7.31 -5.20
N GLN A 31 -5.99 -6.99 -4.03
CA GLN A 31 -6.09 -7.83 -2.83
C GLN A 31 -7.07 -7.22 -1.84
N VAL A 32 -8.12 -7.97 -1.52
CA VAL A 32 -9.13 -7.54 -0.54
C VAL A 32 -8.85 -8.18 0.81
N ALA A 33 -8.75 -7.36 1.85
CA ALA A 33 -8.56 -7.77 3.24
C ALA A 33 -9.72 -7.30 4.11
N ASN A 34 -10.11 -8.16 5.08
CA ASN A 34 -11.19 -7.91 6.02
C ASN A 34 -10.65 -7.98 7.46
N TYR A 35 -10.74 -6.88 8.21
CA TYR A 35 -10.32 -6.81 9.60
C TYR A 35 -11.52 -6.71 10.53
N GLY A 36 -11.73 -7.72 11.36
CA GLY A 36 -12.72 -7.72 12.44
C GLY A 36 -12.30 -6.90 13.66
N LEU A 37 -13.13 -6.91 14.72
CA LEU A 37 -12.77 -6.33 16.02
C LEU A 37 -11.41 -6.85 16.50
N GLY A 38 -10.51 -5.94 16.85
CA GLY A 38 -9.13 -6.23 17.27
C GLY A 38 -8.19 -6.63 16.12
N GLY A 39 -8.71 -6.84 14.91
CA GLY A 39 -7.92 -7.12 13.72
C GLY A 39 -7.02 -5.93 13.40
N HIS A 40 -5.73 -6.20 13.26
CA HIS A 40 -4.67 -5.24 12.98
C HIS A 40 -3.66 -5.87 12.02
N TYR A 41 -2.72 -5.07 11.54
CA TYR A 41 -1.58 -5.55 10.77
C TYR A 41 -0.31 -4.89 11.26
N ASP A 42 0.72 -5.70 11.50
CA ASP A 42 1.97 -5.24 12.10
C ASP A 42 2.74 -4.25 11.21
N PRO A 43 3.57 -3.37 11.80
CA PRO A 43 4.29 -2.40 11.01
C PRO A 43 5.30 -3.03 10.03
N HIS A 44 5.10 -2.80 8.74
CA HIS A 44 5.82 -3.45 7.63
C HIS A 44 6.15 -2.45 6.51
N PHE A 45 6.79 -2.98 5.46
CA PHE A 45 7.06 -2.30 4.19
C PHE A 45 6.42 -3.11 3.07
N ASP A 46 5.92 -2.41 2.05
CA ASP A 46 5.41 -3.09 0.86
C ASP A 46 6.52 -3.42 -0.14
N PHE A 47 7.72 -2.84 0.00
CA PHE A 47 8.85 -3.14 -0.87
C PHE A 47 9.76 -4.24 -0.30
N ALA A 48 10.36 -5.01 -1.20
CA ALA A 48 11.39 -5.97 -0.85
C ALA A 48 12.64 -5.25 -0.36
N ARG A 49 13.16 -5.64 0.81
CA ARG A 49 14.47 -5.20 1.26
C ARG A 49 15.53 -6.10 0.60
N VAL A 50 16.36 -5.53 -0.26
CA VAL A 50 17.55 -6.22 -0.72
C VAL A 50 18.55 -6.22 0.43
N ALA A 51 18.64 -7.34 1.15
CA ALA A 51 19.71 -7.55 2.10
C ALA A 51 21.00 -7.85 1.31
N ASN A 52 21.79 -6.82 1.01
CA ASN A 52 23.15 -6.99 0.48
C ASN A 52 24.07 -7.52 1.59
N TYR A 53 24.10 -8.84 1.80
CA TYR A 53 25.14 -9.49 2.61
C TYR A 53 26.39 -9.77 1.77
N GLY A 54 27.01 -8.72 1.22
CA GLY A 54 28.31 -8.81 0.52
C GLY A 54 28.39 -9.82 -0.64
N LEU A 55 29.61 -10.05 -1.14
CA LEU A 55 29.91 -11.06 -2.16
C LEU A 55 29.61 -12.46 -1.60
N GLY A 56 28.43 -13.01 -1.93
CA GLY A 56 27.98 -14.34 -1.48
C GLY A 56 26.74 -14.36 -0.57
N GLY A 57 26.07 -13.22 -0.37
CA GLY A 57 24.91 -13.09 0.51
C GLY A 57 23.69 -13.92 0.06
N HIS A 58 23.23 -14.81 0.95
CA HIS A 58 22.03 -15.61 0.80
C HIS A 58 20.76 -14.74 0.91
N TYR A 59 19.82 -14.88 -0.01
CA TYR A 59 18.51 -14.23 0.01
C TYR A 59 17.69 -14.76 1.19
N ALA A 60 17.53 -13.97 2.25
CA ALA A 60 16.51 -14.25 3.25
C ALA A 60 15.19 -13.63 2.75
N PRO A 61 14.16 -14.43 2.40
CA PRO A 61 12.86 -13.90 2.02
C PRO A 61 12.27 -13.16 3.24
N HIS A 62 12.05 -11.86 3.09
CA HIS A 62 11.32 -11.10 4.09
C HIS A 62 9.84 -11.49 4.05
N PHE A 63 9.30 -11.80 5.22
CA PHE A 63 7.92 -12.24 5.44
C PHE A 63 6.96 -11.05 5.31
N ASP A 64 6.56 -10.70 4.09
CA ASP A 64 5.22 -10.18 3.81
C ASP A 64 4.60 -11.02 2.67
N MET A 65 4.08 -12.20 3.03
CA MET A 65 3.25 -13.04 2.15
C MET A 65 3.90 -13.62 0.87
N SER A 66 5.16 -14.07 0.91
CA SER A 66 5.65 -15.08 -0.06
C SER A 66 5.13 -16.49 0.32
N THR A 67 3.82 -16.71 0.32
CA THR A 67 3.21 -18.01 0.64
C THR A 67 3.03 -18.90 -0.60
N ARG A 68 3.93 -18.83 -1.58
CA ARG A 68 3.86 -19.68 -2.79
C ARG A 68 5.21 -20.03 -3.43
N GLY A 69 6.28 -20.26 -2.66
CA GLY A 69 7.48 -20.93 -3.20
C GLY A 69 8.16 -20.23 -4.40
N GLU A 70 7.86 -18.95 -4.63
CA GLU A 70 8.47 -18.14 -5.66
C GLU A 70 9.88 -17.79 -5.19
N LYS A 71 10.87 -18.47 -5.77
CA LYS A 71 12.27 -18.31 -5.37
C LYS A 71 12.81 -16.90 -5.63
N GLU A 72 12.11 -16.06 -6.38
CA GLU A 72 12.51 -14.69 -6.74
C GLU A 72 11.28 -13.84 -7.16
N PRO A 73 10.43 -13.35 -6.24
CA PRO A 73 9.17 -12.68 -6.60
C PRO A 73 9.35 -11.39 -7.43
N TYR A 74 10.54 -10.81 -7.44
CA TYR A 74 10.83 -9.55 -8.14
C TYR A 74 11.70 -9.70 -9.40
N ARG A 75 12.09 -10.93 -9.78
CA ARG A 75 12.98 -11.14 -10.95
C ARG A 75 12.36 -10.73 -12.28
N GLN A 76 11.03 -10.76 -12.40
CA GLN A 76 10.34 -10.49 -13.66
C GLN A 76 9.77 -9.09 -13.74
N ASN A 77 9.26 -8.52 -12.64
CA ASN A 77 8.53 -7.25 -12.66
C ASN A 77 9.21 -6.12 -11.85
N GLY A 78 10.33 -6.38 -11.18
CA GLY A 78 10.96 -5.40 -10.29
C GLY A 78 10.19 -5.25 -8.97
N ASN A 79 10.64 -4.35 -8.10
CA ASN A 79 10.05 -4.14 -6.78
C ASN A 79 8.71 -3.38 -6.88
N ARG A 80 7.96 -3.31 -5.77
CA ARG A 80 6.72 -2.54 -5.70
C ARG A 80 7.06 -1.06 -5.56
N ILE A 81 6.88 -0.27 -6.62
CA ILE A 81 7.20 1.16 -6.65
C ILE A 81 6.21 2.00 -5.85
N ALA A 82 4.94 1.60 -5.80
CA ALA A 82 3.88 2.35 -5.14
C ALA A 82 2.72 1.46 -4.70
N THR A 83 1.96 1.97 -3.73
CA THR A 83 0.75 1.32 -3.19
C THR A 83 -0.43 2.26 -3.29
N VAL A 84 -1.58 1.73 -3.72
CA VAL A 84 -2.89 2.36 -3.55
C VAL A 84 -3.73 1.49 -2.64
N LEU A 85 -4.17 2.07 -1.52
CA LEU A 85 -5.05 1.44 -0.54
C LEU A 85 -6.44 2.09 -0.63
N PHE A 86 -7.45 1.30 -0.96
CA PHE A 86 -8.85 1.74 -0.97
C PHE A 86 -9.55 1.35 0.32
N TYR A 87 -10.21 2.30 0.97
CA TYR A 87 -11.08 2.02 2.10
C TYR A 87 -12.48 1.69 1.61
N MET A 88 -12.89 0.42 1.71
CA MET A 88 -14.20 -0.03 1.22
C MET A 88 -15.31 0.11 2.27
N THR A 89 -14.94 0.24 3.55
CA THR A 89 -15.84 0.53 4.67
C THR A 89 -15.18 1.51 5.65
N THR A 90 -16.01 2.21 6.44
CA THR A 90 -15.57 3.04 7.57
C THR A 90 -15.90 2.34 8.87
N PRO A 91 -14.91 1.87 9.66
CA PRO A 91 -15.15 1.45 11.04
C PRO A 91 -15.59 2.63 11.92
N GLU A 92 -16.35 2.34 12.97
CA GLU A 92 -16.83 3.37 13.90
C GLU A 92 -15.68 3.97 14.73
N ARG A 93 -14.74 3.12 15.18
CA ARG A 93 -13.48 3.53 15.80
C ARG A 93 -12.34 2.57 15.46
N GLY A 94 -11.12 3.09 15.40
CA GLY A 94 -9.91 2.32 15.09
C GLY A 94 -9.68 2.18 13.58
N GLY A 95 -8.87 1.21 13.18
CA GLY A 95 -8.63 0.91 11.76
C GLY A 95 -7.79 1.94 11.00
N ALA A 96 -7.14 2.88 11.69
CA ALA A 96 -6.27 3.85 11.04
C ALA A 96 -5.06 3.18 10.37
N THR A 97 -4.66 3.68 9.20
CA THR A 97 -3.36 3.36 8.61
C THR A 97 -2.33 4.34 9.18
N VAL A 98 -1.33 3.84 9.88
CA VAL A 98 -0.32 4.66 10.56
C VAL A 98 1.03 4.50 9.91
N PHE A 99 1.74 5.61 9.70
CA PHE A 99 3.12 5.63 9.20
C PHE A 99 4.04 6.03 10.34
N ASN A 100 4.69 5.05 10.95
CA ASN A 100 5.39 5.23 12.22
C ASN A 100 6.58 6.19 12.10
N GLN A 101 7.28 6.17 10.97
CA GLN A 101 8.43 7.05 10.73
C GLN A 101 8.02 8.47 10.36
N LEU A 102 6.91 8.63 9.63
CA LEU A 102 6.35 9.94 9.30
C LEU A 102 5.59 10.58 10.47
N GLY A 103 5.18 9.78 11.46
CA GLY A 103 4.36 10.24 12.57
C GLY A 103 2.95 10.66 12.15
N THR A 104 2.43 10.09 11.05
CA THR A 104 1.09 10.41 10.53
C THR A 104 0.13 9.22 10.61
N ALA A 105 -1.16 9.51 10.73
CA ALA A 105 -2.24 8.54 10.78
C ALA A 105 -3.36 8.97 9.82
N VAL A 106 -3.81 8.04 9.00
CA VAL A 106 -4.92 8.22 8.07
C VAL A 106 -6.09 7.38 8.55
N PHE A 107 -7.20 8.05 8.86
CA PHE A 107 -8.41 7.36 9.30
C PHE A 107 -9.25 6.92 8.08
N PRO A 108 -9.77 5.69 8.09
CA PRO A 108 -10.51 5.14 6.96
C PRO A 108 -11.87 5.81 6.74
N THR A 109 -12.04 6.46 5.59
CA THR A 109 -13.33 6.94 5.11
C THR A 109 -13.75 6.12 3.89
N LYS A 110 -14.99 5.64 3.86
CA LYS A 110 -15.51 4.78 2.80
C LYS A 110 -15.37 5.48 1.46
N LEU A 111 -14.81 4.75 0.49
CA LEU A 111 -14.49 5.17 -0.88
C LEU A 111 -13.25 6.06 -1.04
N ASP A 112 -12.57 6.43 0.04
CA ASP A 112 -11.30 7.14 -0.07
C ASP A 112 -10.18 6.19 -0.52
N ALA A 113 -9.20 6.77 -1.19
CA ALA A 113 -7.99 6.10 -1.61
C ALA A 113 -6.77 6.79 -0.98
N LEU A 114 -5.92 6.01 -0.35
CA LEU A 114 -4.63 6.43 0.14
C LEU A 114 -3.54 5.93 -0.82
N PHE A 115 -2.64 6.82 -1.22
CA PHE A 115 -1.58 6.53 -2.17
C PHE A 115 -0.23 6.99 -1.64
N TRP A 116 0.80 6.17 -1.83
CA TRP A 116 2.19 6.53 -1.55
C TRP A 116 3.16 5.75 -2.45
N TYR A 117 4.36 6.31 -2.63
CA TYR A 117 5.47 5.61 -3.26
C TYR A 117 6.26 4.85 -2.19
N ASN A 118 6.59 3.60 -2.48
CA ASN A 118 7.39 2.72 -1.62
C ASN A 118 8.89 2.90 -1.86
N LEU A 119 9.27 3.40 -3.03
CA LEU A 119 10.65 3.56 -3.45
C LEU A 119 10.97 5.04 -3.73
N LEU A 120 12.20 5.42 -3.39
CA LEU A 120 12.84 6.65 -3.85
C LEU A 120 13.08 6.58 -5.36
N ARG A 121 13.32 7.72 -6.02
CA ARG A 121 13.75 7.80 -7.43
C ARG A 121 15.01 6.99 -7.75
N SER A 122 15.84 6.71 -6.75
CA SER A 122 17.00 5.82 -6.90
C SER A 122 16.64 4.35 -7.05
N GLY A 123 15.36 3.97 -6.82
CA GLY A 123 14.90 2.59 -6.70
C GLY A 123 15.11 2.00 -5.30
N GLU A 124 15.78 2.73 -4.40
CA GLU A 124 15.92 2.29 -3.00
C GLU A 124 14.61 2.41 -2.24
N GLY A 125 14.38 1.48 -1.32
CA GLY A 125 13.19 1.49 -0.48
C GLY A 125 13.12 2.71 0.46
N ASP A 126 12.01 3.42 0.42
CA ASP A 126 11.79 4.58 1.28
C ASP A 126 11.34 4.13 2.67
N MET A 127 12.27 4.18 3.62
CA MET A 127 12.04 3.76 5.00
C MET A 127 10.90 4.53 5.68
N ARG A 128 10.59 5.76 5.23
CA ARG A 128 9.51 6.59 5.80
C ARG A 128 8.13 5.95 5.62
N THR A 129 8.01 5.06 4.65
CA THR A 129 6.75 4.37 4.28
C THR A 129 6.40 3.21 5.20
N ARG A 130 7.20 2.95 6.26
CA ARG A 130 6.89 1.90 7.23
C ARG A 130 5.53 2.16 7.86
N HIS A 131 4.58 1.28 7.60
CA HIS A 131 3.19 1.50 7.97
C HIS A 131 2.55 0.28 8.60
N ALA A 132 1.46 0.49 9.32
CA ALA A 132 0.69 -0.53 10.03
C ALA A 132 -0.81 -0.23 9.93
N ALA A 133 -1.64 -1.24 10.16
CA ALA A 133 -3.07 -1.05 10.35
C ALA A 133 -3.39 -1.14 11.85
N CYS A 134 -3.90 -0.06 12.43
CA CYS A 134 -4.35 -0.04 13.81
C CYS A 134 -5.55 -0.98 14.02
N PRO A 135 -5.71 -1.56 15.22
CA PRO A 135 -6.83 -2.43 15.51
C PRO A 135 -8.18 -1.73 15.27
N VAL A 136 -9.14 -2.45 14.69
CA VAL A 136 -10.53 -2.01 14.65
C VAL A 136 -11.11 -2.13 16.06
N LEU A 137 -11.55 -1.00 16.63
CA LEU A 137 -11.96 -0.95 18.04
C LEU A 137 -13.46 -1.10 18.22
N LEU A 138 -14.27 -0.53 17.32
CA LEU A 138 -15.72 -0.57 17.39
C LEU A 138 -16.35 -0.69 16.00
N GLY A 139 -17.42 -1.47 15.97
CA GLY A 139 -18.38 -1.62 14.88
C GLY A 139 -19.49 -2.57 15.32
N VAL A 140 -20.61 -2.60 14.61
CA VAL A 140 -21.80 -3.30 15.08
C VAL A 140 -21.66 -4.82 14.86
N LYS A 141 -21.91 -5.61 15.91
CA LYS A 141 -22.07 -7.07 15.84
C LYS A 141 -23.49 -7.40 16.26
N TRP A 142 -24.35 -7.74 15.30
CA TRP A 142 -25.62 -8.39 15.62
C TRP A 142 -25.41 -9.91 15.67
N VAL A 143 -25.47 -10.50 16.87
CA VAL A 143 -25.69 -11.94 17.02
C VAL A 143 -27.19 -12.15 16.97
N GLY A 144 -27.71 -12.50 15.79
CA GLY A 144 -29.10 -12.90 15.65
C GLY A 144 -29.32 -14.30 16.22
N SER A 145 -29.74 -14.39 17.49
CA SER A 145 -30.54 -15.54 17.92
C SER A 145 -31.92 -15.40 17.26
N LYS A 146 -32.24 -16.30 16.32
CA LYS A 146 -33.57 -16.39 15.72
C LYS A 146 -34.60 -16.78 16.79
N SER A 147 -35.35 -15.80 17.27
CA SER A 147 -36.72 -16.00 17.77
C SER A 147 -37.47 -14.67 17.65
N HIS A 148 -38.34 -14.59 16.63
CA HIS A 148 -39.30 -13.53 16.28
C HIS A 148 -38.97 -12.70 15.02
N PRO A 149 -39.94 -12.55 14.10
CA PRO A 149 -39.80 -11.71 12.91
C PRO A 149 -40.10 -10.26 13.28
N LEU A 150 -39.12 -9.37 13.08
CA LEU A 150 -39.28 -7.91 13.12
C LEU A 150 -38.87 -7.29 11.77
N PRO A 151 -39.39 -6.10 11.43
CA PRO A 151 -39.40 -5.56 10.07
C PRO A 151 -38.05 -4.96 9.67
N SER A 152 -37.72 -5.08 8.38
CA SER A 152 -36.64 -4.41 7.64
C SER A 152 -35.26 -4.41 8.33
N ILE A 153 -34.44 -5.41 8.00
CA ILE A 153 -33.03 -5.52 8.41
C ILE A 153 -32.23 -4.36 7.80
N PRO A 154 -31.64 -3.44 8.57
CA PRO A 154 -30.59 -2.56 8.06
C PRO A 154 -29.32 -3.39 7.83
N ASP A 155 -28.62 -3.04 6.76
CA ASP A 155 -27.43 -3.65 6.17
C ASP A 155 -26.48 -4.37 7.16
N VAL A 156 -26.09 -5.61 6.82
CA VAL A 156 -25.24 -6.50 7.65
C VAL A 156 -23.79 -6.03 7.59
N SER A 157 -23.51 -4.88 8.20
CA SER A 157 -22.16 -4.37 8.41
C SER A 157 -21.70 -4.80 9.79
N VAL A 158 -21.17 -6.02 9.86
CA VAL A 158 -20.31 -6.47 10.96
C VAL A 158 -19.18 -5.44 11.11
N ALA A 159 -18.63 -5.27 12.31
CA ALA A 159 -17.40 -4.50 12.62
C ALA A 159 -16.18 -4.94 11.79
N LEU A 160 -16.25 -4.74 10.48
CA LEU A 160 -15.32 -5.20 9.48
C LEU A 160 -14.83 -3.97 8.72
N GLN A 161 -13.57 -3.64 8.94
CA GLN A 161 -12.87 -2.77 8.03
C GLN A 161 -12.48 -3.60 6.80
N GLN A 162 -13.01 -3.24 5.64
CA GLN A 162 -12.65 -3.82 4.37
C GLN A 162 -11.73 -2.86 3.64
N VAL A 163 -10.59 -3.36 3.19
CA VAL A 163 -9.64 -2.60 2.39
C VAL A 163 -9.26 -3.38 1.15
N SER A 164 -8.90 -2.65 0.09
CA SER A 164 -8.36 -3.24 -1.13
C SER A 164 -7.00 -2.62 -1.45
N ASN A 165 -5.98 -3.45 -1.56
CA ASN A 165 -4.63 -3.06 -1.92
C ASN A 165 -4.40 -3.25 -3.42
N LYS A 166 -3.73 -2.28 -4.02
CA LYS A 166 -3.11 -2.38 -5.34
C LYS A 166 -1.63 -2.05 -5.22
N TRP A 167 -0.78 -3.01 -5.58
CA TRP A 167 0.65 -2.78 -5.69
C TRP A 167 1.06 -2.64 -7.15
N ILE A 168 1.86 -1.60 -7.41
CA ILE A 168 2.34 -1.25 -8.74
C ILE A 168 3.84 -1.55 -8.78
N HIS A 169 4.32 -2.16 -9.86
CA HIS A 169 5.71 -2.56 -10.02
C HIS A 169 6.55 -1.54 -10.79
N GLU A 170 7.88 -1.58 -10.62
CA GLU A 170 8.85 -0.71 -11.31
C GLU A 170 8.93 -0.96 -12.82
N ARG A 171 8.73 -2.21 -13.28
CA ARG A 171 8.89 -2.55 -14.69
C ARG A 171 7.87 -1.84 -15.57
N GLY A 172 8.39 -1.21 -16.64
CA GLY A 172 7.60 -0.41 -17.59
C GLY A 172 7.38 1.03 -17.14
N GLN A 173 8.07 1.46 -16.09
CA GLN A 173 7.91 2.75 -15.41
C GLN A 173 9.26 3.44 -15.14
N GLU A 174 10.34 2.94 -15.73
CA GLU A 174 11.74 3.29 -15.44
C GLU A 174 12.03 4.78 -15.68
N PHE A 175 11.30 5.40 -16.61
CA PHE A 175 11.47 6.81 -16.97
C PHE A 175 10.40 7.74 -16.37
N THR A 176 9.44 7.19 -15.62
CA THR A 176 8.32 7.97 -15.08
C THR A 176 8.75 8.86 -13.90
N ARG A 177 9.83 8.48 -13.21
CA ARG A 177 10.39 9.23 -12.07
C ARG A 177 11.93 9.31 -12.15
N PRO A 178 12.49 10.18 -13.00
CA PRO A 178 13.93 10.31 -13.11
C PRO A 178 14.55 10.73 -11.78
N CYS A 179 15.71 10.16 -11.45
CA CYS A 179 16.57 10.64 -10.38
C CYS A 179 17.16 12.02 -10.74
N GLY A 180 17.66 12.72 -9.71
CA GLY A 180 18.43 13.93 -9.95
C GLY A 180 19.70 13.61 -10.75
N LEU A 181 20.18 14.58 -11.52
CA LEU A 181 21.45 14.46 -12.25
C LEU A 181 22.67 14.54 -11.32
N ASP A 182 22.48 15.12 -10.13
CA ASP A 182 23.51 15.28 -9.10
C ASP A 182 23.21 14.36 -7.90
N GLU A 183 24.27 13.81 -7.28
CA GLU A 183 24.17 12.90 -6.13
C GLU A 183 23.57 13.55 -4.86
N ASP A 184 23.60 14.89 -4.77
CA ASP A 184 23.08 15.64 -3.62
C ASP A 184 21.57 15.88 -3.71
N VAL A 185 20.95 15.55 -4.85
CA VAL A 185 19.53 15.74 -5.09
C VAL A 185 18.72 14.67 -4.35
N GLN A 186 17.79 15.11 -3.50
CA GLN A 186 17.02 14.22 -2.62
C GLN A 186 15.53 14.50 -2.70
N GLU A 187 14.73 13.50 -2.28
CA GLU A 187 13.29 13.63 -2.05
C GLU A 187 13.02 14.07 -0.61
N TYR A 188 12.43 15.25 -0.42
CA TYR A 188 12.16 15.76 0.93
C TYR A 188 10.94 15.12 1.58
N PHE A 189 9.94 14.74 0.79
CA PHE A 189 8.71 14.12 1.25
C PHE A 189 8.43 12.83 0.49
N VAL A 190 7.61 11.95 1.07
CA VAL A 190 7.18 10.72 0.38
C VAL A 190 6.35 11.11 -0.84
N GLY A 191 6.77 10.63 -2.02
CA GLY A 191 6.09 10.92 -3.28
C GLY A 191 6.36 12.30 -3.86
N ASP A 192 7.45 12.95 -3.46
CA ASP A 192 7.91 14.19 -4.07
C ASP A 192 8.08 14.03 -5.59
N LEU A 193 7.39 14.88 -6.35
CA LEU A 193 7.42 14.89 -7.81
C LEU A 193 8.57 15.74 -8.36
N THR A 194 9.21 16.58 -7.54
CA THR A 194 10.29 17.46 -7.97
C THR A 194 11.60 17.10 -7.27
N PRO A 195 12.68 16.83 -8.01
CA PRO A 195 14.00 16.67 -7.41
C PRO A 195 14.49 18.00 -6.82
N HIS A 196 15.06 18.01 -5.63
CA HIS A 196 15.60 19.22 -5.00
C HIS A 196 17.10 19.08 -4.69
N SER A 197 17.92 20.07 -5.07
CA SER A 197 19.33 20.12 -4.67
C SER A 197 19.48 20.67 -3.25
N ARG A 198 20.41 20.09 -2.48
CA ARG A 198 20.79 20.66 -1.19
C ARG A 198 21.71 21.84 -1.46
N LYS A 199 21.18 23.06 -1.47
CA LYS A 199 22.03 24.26 -1.42
C LYS A 199 22.90 24.16 -0.18
N THR A 200 24.19 23.88 -0.37
CA THR A 200 25.20 24.00 0.68
C THR A 200 25.14 25.45 1.14
N LYS A 201 24.70 25.69 2.37
CA LYS A 201 24.92 26.99 3.01
C LYS A 201 26.43 27.10 3.18
N SER A 202 27.12 27.73 2.23
CA SER A 202 28.42 28.30 2.51
C SER A 202 28.22 29.28 3.66
N LYS A 203 28.71 28.91 4.83
CA LYS A 203 28.95 29.88 5.89
C LYS A 203 30.04 30.81 5.33
N SER A 204 29.67 32.02 4.94
CA SER A 204 30.61 33.15 4.85
C SER A 204 30.54 33.94 6.14
#